data_AF-A0A2S8G1X4-F1
#
_entry.id   AF-A0A2S8G1X4-F1
#
_cell.length_a   1.000
_cell.length_b   1.000
_cell.length_c   1.000
_cell.angle_alpha   90.00
_cell.angle_beta   90.00
_cell.angle_gamma   90.00
#
_symmetry.space_group_name_H-M   'P 1'
#
loop_
_entity.id
_entity.type
_entity.pdbx_description
1 polymer ?
#
loop_
_entity_poly.entity_id
_entity_poly.type
_entity_poly.pdbx_seq_one_letter_code
_entity_poly.pdbx_strand_id
1 'polypeptide(L)'
;MFIAKVTGSVIATQKVDTMVGHRLLVVEPYRLEAKDRKTLVTTGRTFVAVDMLGSGVGDFVLITQGSSARLTAETKSLPIDCVVIGIVDRAHVDSMCIYDRTEDDAQAAVPKQEPKPKAKPAPVAKKEATPKKSEPKPQPPESESES
;
A
#
# COMPACT_ATOMS: atom_id res chain seq x y z
N MET A 1 -4.22 0.43 -21.49
CA MET A 1 -4.22 -0.70 -20.54
C MET A 1 -3.21 -0.43 -19.46
N PHE A 2 -3.39 -0.99 -18.27
CA PHE A 2 -2.43 -0.91 -17.16
C PHE A 2 -2.13 -2.30 -16.62
N ILE A 3 -0.89 -2.55 -16.20
CA ILE A 3 -0.61 -3.63 -15.26
C ILE A 3 -1.13 -3.17 -13.90
N ALA A 4 -1.92 -4.00 -13.24
CA ALA A 4 -2.47 -3.71 -11.92
C ALA A 4 -2.32 -4.93 -11.02
N LYS A 5 -2.25 -4.72 -9.71
CA LYS A 5 -2.29 -5.81 -8.73
C LYS A 5 -3.69 -5.90 -8.14
N VAL A 6 -4.23 -7.10 -8.04
CA VAL A 6 -5.49 -7.34 -7.30
C VAL A 6 -5.19 -7.23 -5.81
N THR A 7 -5.84 -6.28 -5.15
CA THR A 7 -5.64 -6.00 -3.72
C THR A 7 -6.84 -6.42 -2.87
N GLY A 8 -7.98 -6.73 -3.49
CA GLY A 8 -9.18 -7.17 -2.78
C GLY A 8 -10.39 -7.33 -3.68
N SER A 9 -11.57 -7.32 -3.08
CA SER A 9 -12.86 -7.44 -3.78
C SER A 9 -13.91 -6.51 -3.19
N VAL A 10 -14.88 -6.12 -4.01
CA VAL A 10 -16.05 -5.34 -3.59
C VAL A 10 -17.30 -6.20 -3.65
N ILE A 11 -18.17 -6.09 -2.65
CA ILE A 11 -19.47 -6.75 -2.63
C ILE A 11 -20.56 -5.68 -2.67
N ALA A 12 -21.42 -5.73 -3.70
CA ALA A 12 -22.59 -4.87 -3.85
C ALA A 12 -23.84 -5.74 -4.01
N THR A 13 -24.72 -5.76 -3.01
CA THR A 13 -25.97 -6.54 -3.05
C THR A 13 -27.09 -5.80 -3.77
N GLN A 14 -27.11 -4.46 -3.70
CA GLN A 14 -27.98 -3.59 -4.49
C GLN A 14 -27.19 -3.07 -5.70
N LYS A 15 -27.53 -3.55 -6.89
CA LYS A 15 -26.89 -3.20 -8.17
C LYS A 15 -27.85 -3.51 -9.31
N VAL A 16 -27.58 -2.97 -10.50
CA VAL A 16 -28.39 -3.27 -11.70
C VAL A 16 -28.29 -4.75 -12.06
N ASP A 17 -29.36 -5.31 -12.61
CA ASP A 17 -29.49 -6.75 -12.87
C ASP A 17 -28.39 -7.30 -13.78
N THR A 18 -27.95 -6.51 -14.76
CA THR A 18 -26.86 -6.90 -15.66
C THR A 18 -25.54 -7.15 -14.95
N MET A 19 -25.33 -6.60 -13.74
CA MET A 19 -24.11 -6.79 -12.95
C MET A 19 -24.20 -7.99 -11.99
N VAL A 20 -25.33 -8.69 -11.91
CA VAL A 20 -25.49 -9.90 -11.09
C VAL A 20 -24.61 -11.01 -11.63
N GLY A 21 -23.88 -11.70 -10.73
CA GLY A 21 -22.97 -12.80 -11.10
C GLY A 21 -21.56 -12.39 -11.48
N HIS A 22 -21.27 -11.09 -11.63
CA HIS A 22 -19.92 -10.62 -11.96
C HIS A 22 -19.06 -10.37 -10.72
N ARG A 23 -17.80 -10.82 -10.76
CA ARG A 23 -16.82 -10.56 -9.70
C ARG A 23 -16.27 -9.14 -9.82
N LEU A 24 -16.30 -8.39 -8.72
CA LEU A 24 -15.76 -7.04 -8.62
C LEU A 24 -14.47 -7.08 -7.81
N LEU A 25 -13.35 -6.78 -8.46
CA LEU A 25 -12.03 -6.75 -7.83
C LEU A 25 -11.59 -5.32 -7.57
N VAL A 26 -10.98 -5.08 -6.40
CA VAL A 26 -10.20 -3.87 -6.16
C VAL A 26 -8.82 -4.09 -6.76
N VAL A 27 -8.43 -3.20 -7.67
CA VAL A 27 -7.13 -3.28 -8.36
C VAL A 27 -6.38 -1.96 -8.24
N GLU A 28 -5.07 -2.06 -8.09
CA GLU A 28 -4.16 -0.93 -8.00
C GLU A 28 -3.22 -0.96 -9.20
N PRO A 29 -3.23 0.05 -10.10
CA PRO A 29 -2.33 0.11 -11.24
C PRO A 29 -0.89 0.37 -10.81
N TYR A 30 0.03 -0.29 -11.50
CA TYR A 30 1.46 -0.15 -11.33
C TYR A 30 2.06 0.53 -12.55
N ARG A 31 3.13 1.27 -12.29
CA ARG A 31 4.01 1.86 -13.29
C ARG A 31 5.41 1.33 -13.07
N LEU A 32 6.26 1.53 -14.08
CA LEU A 32 7.68 1.32 -13.93
C LEU A 32 8.27 2.37 -12.97
N GLU A 33 9.22 1.96 -12.12
CA GLU A 33 9.94 2.95 -11.33
C GLU A 33 10.76 3.87 -12.25
N ALA A 34 10.69 5.18 -12.05
CA ALA A 34 11.32 6.19 -12.88
C ALA A 34 12.85 6.15 -12.83
N LYS A 35 13.45 5.83 -11.67
CA LYS A 35 14.89 5.96 -11.49
C LYS A 35 15.70 4.84 -12.14
N ASP A 36 15.41 3.59 -11.80
CA ASP A 36 16.18 2.44 -12.24
C ASP A 36 15.47 1.60 -13.29
N ARG A 37 14.14 1.76 -13.44
CA ARG A 37 13.30 1.02 -14.39
C ARG A 37 13.37 -0.50 -14.20
N LYS A 38 13.65 -0.97 -12.98
CA LYS A 38 13.81 -2.41 -12.67
C LYS A 38 12.64 -3.03 -11.94
N THR A 39 11.76 -2.22 -11.37
CA THR A 39 10.65 -2.70 -10.55
C THR A 39 9.35 -2.00 -10.92
N LEU A 40 8.25 -2.67 -10.63
CA LEU A 40 6.93 -2.08 -10.68
C LEU A 40 6.64 -1.40 -9.34
N VAL A 41 6.16 -0.17 -9.40
CA VAL A 41 5.69 0.58 -8.22
C VAL A 41 4.27 1.06 -8.45
N THR A 42 3.50 1.15 -7.37
CA THR A 42 2.12 1.61 -7.45
C THR A 42 2.03 3.05 -8.00
N THR A 43 0.94 3.31 -8.73
CA THR A 43 0.51 4.66 -9.12
C THR A 43 -0.21 5.42 -8.00
N GLY A 44 -0.58 4.74 -6.90
CA GLY A 44 -1.42 5.26 -5.82
C GLY A 44 -2.90 5.40 -6.18
N ARG A 45 -3.31 4.96 -7.38
CA ARG A 45 -4.71 4.96 -7.82
C ARG A 45 -5.37 3.62 -7.49
N THR A 46 -6.68 3.63 -7.36
CA THR A 46 -7.47 2.42 -7.14
C THR A 46 -8.66 2.40 -8.08
N PHE A 47 -8.91 1.24 -8.67
CA PHE A 47 -10.05 0.99 -9.53
C PHE A 47 -10.83 -0.24 -9.05
N VAL A 48 -12.10 -0.29 -9.45
CA VAL A 48 -12.91 -1.51 -9.35
C VAL A 48 -13.03 -2.09 -10.75
N ALA A 49 -12.52 -3.31 -10.94
CA ALA A 49 -12.55 -4.00 -12.22
C ALA A 49 -13.49 -5.21 -12.16
N VAL A 50 -14.22 -5.45 -13.25
CA VAL A 50 -14.87 -6.75 -13.44
C VAL A 50 -13.81 -7.78 -13.81
N ASP A 51 -13.85 -8.94 -13.17
CA ASP A 51 -12.99 -10.08 -13.50
C ASP A 51 -13.80 -11.23 -14.10
N MET A 52 -13.34 -11.68 -15.27
CA MET A 52 -13.92 -12.78 -16.03
C MET A 52 -12.95 -13.96 -16.16
N LEU A 53 -11.72 -13.82 -15.63
CA LEU A 53 -10.63 -14.78 -15.83
C LEU A 53 -10.29 -15.58 -14.57
N GLY A 54 -10.83 -15.22 -13.41
CA GLY A 54 -10.63 -15.95 -12.18
C GLY A 54 -9.42 -15.49 -11.37
N SER A 55 -9.07 -14.21 -11.46
CA SER A 55 -7.92 -13.63 -10.75
C SER A 55 -8.14 -13.63 -9.22
N GLY A 56 -7.07 -13.82 -8.47
CA GLY A 56 -7.00 -13.82 -7.01
C GLY A 56 -6.31 -12.58 -6.45
N VAL A 57 -6.45 -12.34 -5.14
CA VAL A 57 -5.69 -11.29 -4.44
C VAL A 57 -4.21 -11.62 -4.50
N GLY A 58 -3.39 -10.67 -4.92
CA GLY A 58 -1.96 -10.85 -5.13
C GLY A 58 -1.57 -10.95 -6.61
N ASP A 59 -2.48 -11.37 -7.48
CA ASP A 59 -2.21 -11.49 -8.91
C ASP A 59 -1.92 -10.12 -9.53
N PHE A 60 -0.89 -10.06 -10.36
CA PHE A 60 -0.77 -9.00 -11.36
C PHE A 60 -1.65 -9.34 -12.56
N VAL A 61 -2.45 -8.37 -12.98
CA VAL A 61 -3.43 -8.47 -14.04
C VAL A 61 -3.25 -7.32 -15.04
N LEU A 62 -3.67 -7.55 -16.27
CA LEU A 62 -3.81 -6.51 -17.28
C LEU A 62 -5.25 -5.99 -17.27
N ILE A 63 -5.42 -4.70 -17.04
CA ILE A 63 -6.73 -4.04 -17.07
C ILE A 63 -6.84 -3.10 -18.27
N THR A 64 -8.05 -3.01 -18.82
CA THR A 64 -8.43 -1.93 -19.74
C THR A 64 -9.50 -1.04 -19.12
N GLN A 65 -9.60 0.20 -19.60
CA GLN A 65 -10.55 1.17 -19.08
C GLN A 65 -11.36 1.87 -20.18
N GLY A 66 -12.44 2.53 -19.79
CA GLY A 66 -13.34 3.26 -20.68
C GLY A 66 -14.21 2.33 -21.51
N SER A 67 -14.62 2.77 -22.70
CA SER A 67 -15.49 2.00 -23.60
C SER A 67 -14.90 0.66 -24.01
N SER A 68 -13.57 0.53 -24.01
CA SER A 68 -12.88 -0.72 -24.34
C SER A 68 -13.19 -1.85 -23.36
N ALA A 69 -13.63 -1.55 -22.13
CA ALA A 69 -14.03 -2.57 -21.16
C ALA A 69 -15.25 -3.40 -21.64
N ARG A 70 -16.01 -2.90 -22.61
CA ARG A 70 -17.21 -3.54 -23.18
C ARG A 70 -16.98 -4.18 -24.55
N LEU A 71 -15.73 -4.41 -24.95
CA LEU A 71 -15.39 -4.99 -26.26
C LEU A 71 -15.25 -6.52 -26.25
N THR A 72 -15.78 -7.19 -25.22
CA THR A 72 -15.90 -8.66 -25.17
C THR A 72 -17.35 -9.09 -25.34
N ALA A 73 -17.60 -10.36 -25.66
CA ALA A 73 -18.96 -10.88 -25.78
C ALA A 73 -19.70 -10.81 -24.43
N GLU A 74 -18.97 -11.04 -23.34
CA GLU A 74 -19.47 -11.14 -21.98
C GLU A 74 -19.68 -9.77 -21.33
N THR A 75 -18.99 -8.73 -21.80
CA THR A 75 -19.05 -7.38 -21.18
C THR A 75 -19.78 -6.34 -22.02
N LYS A 76 -20.20 -6.66 -23.25
CA LYS A 76 -20.78 -5.70 -24.21
C LYS A 76 -21.97 -4.90 -23.66
N SER A 77 -22.83 -5.53 -22.87
CA SER A 77 -24.04 -4.91 -22.28
C SER A 77 -23.84 -4.42 -20.84
N LEU A 78 -22.65 -4.61 -20.25
CA LEU A 78 -22.41 -4.28 -18.85
C LEU A 78 -22.09 -2.80 -18.69
N PRO A 79 -22.63 -2.10 -17.67
CA PRO A 79 -22.32 -0.70 -17.40
C PRO A 79 -20.97 -0.57 -16.66
N ILE A 80 -19.89 -0.99 -17.32
CA ILE A 80 -18.54 -1.01 -16.75
C ILE A 80 -17.58 -0.12 -17.55
N ASP A 81 -16.57 0.35 -16.85
CA ASP A 81 -15.48 1.16 -17.38
C ASP A 81 -14.10 0.59 -17.03
N CYS A 82 -14.01 -0.57 -16.35
CA CYS A 82 -12.78 -1.27 -16.06
C CYS A 82 -12.99 -2.79 -16.00
N VAL A 83 -12.12 -3.54 -16.67
CA VAL A 83 -12.20 -5.01 -16.73
C VAL A 83 -10.79 -5.62 -16.76
N VAL A 84 -10.63 -6.77 -16.11
CA VAL A 84 -9.46 -7.63 -16.23
C VAL A 84 -9.53 -8.37 -17.56
N ILE A 85 -8.51 -8.19 -18.40
CA ILE A 85 -8.40 -8.81 -19.72
C ILE A 85 -7.25 -9.82 -19.83
N GLY A 86 -6.46 -9.98 -18.77
CA GLY A 86 -5.39 -10.96 -18.71
C GLY A 86 -4.80 -11.07 -17.31
N ILE A 87 -4.27 -12.23 -16.97
CA ILE A 87 -3.40 -12.43 -15.79
C ILE A 87 -1.96 -12.36 -16.30
N VAL A 88 -1.11 -11.60 -15.62
CA VAL A 88 0.28 -11.40 -16.03
C VAL A 88 1.11 -12.57 -15.52
N ASP A 89 1.75 -13.27 -16.43
CA ASP A 89 2.75 -14.28 -16.09
C ASP A 89 4.13 -13.65 -15.94
N ARG A 90 4.55 -12.83 -16.91
CA ARG A 90 5.87 -12.19 -16.94
C ARG A 90 5.81 -10.79 -17.52
N ALA A 91 6.65 -9.89 -17.01
CA ALA A 91 6.86 -8.57 -17.61
C ALA A 91 8.36 -8.33 -17.82
N HIS A 92 8.73 -7.95 -19.03
CA HIS A 92 10.10 -7.63 -19.40
C HIS A 92 10.22 -6.15 -19.77
N VAL A 93 11.29 -5.52 -19.31
CA VAL A 93 11.69 -4.17 -19.72
C VAL A 93 13.14 -4.24 -20.15
N ASP A 94 13.42 -3.75 -21.36
CA ASP A 94 14.71 -3.89 -22.02
C ASP A 94 15.12 -5.38 -22.08
N SER A 95 16.22 -5.78 -21.43
CA SER A 95 16.65 -7.19 -21.35
C SER A 95 16.37 -7.85 -20.00
N MET A 96 15.63 -7.19 -19.12
CA MET A 96 15.39 -7.64 -17.75
C MET A 96 13.94 -8.11 -17.55
N CYS A 97 13.77 -9.27 -16.93
CA CYS A 97 12.48 -9.68 -16.37
C CYS A 97 12.26 -8.90 -15.06
N ILE A 98 11.24 -8.06 -15.03
CA ILE A 98 10.91 -7.21 -13.86
C ILE A 98 9.78 -7.81 -13.00
N TYR A 99 9.16 -8.88 -13.48
CA TYR A 99 8.13 -9.65 -12.78
C TYR A 99 7.99 -11.03 -13.42
N ASP A 100 7.96 -12.08 -12.59
CA ASP A 100 7.64 -13.46 -12.97
C ASP A 100 6.74 -14.09 -11.90
N ARG A 101 5.50 -14.42 -12.29
CA ARG A 101 4.48 -15.01 -11.42
C ARG A 101 4.95 -16.32 -10.79
N THR A 102 5.72 -17.14 -11.51
CA THR A 102 6.16 -18.45 -11.03
C THR A 102 7.16 -18.35 -9.88
N GLU A 103 7.98 -17.30 -9.86
CA GLU A 103 8.92 -17.03 -8.76
C GLU A 103 8.19 -16.47 -7.54
N ASP A 104 7.20 -15.59 -7.76
CA ASP A 104 6.37 -15.03 -6.69
C ASP A 104 5.50 -16.09 -6.00
N ASP A 105 4.88 -17.00 -6.76
CA ASP A 105 4.10 -18.12 -6.21
C ASP A 105 4.98 -19.06 -5.37
N ALA A 106 6.21 -19.30 -5.80
CA ALA A 106 7.19 -20.08 -5.05
C ALA A 106 7.60 -19.39 -3.73
N GLN A 107 7.76 -18.06 -3.76
CA GLN A 107 8.10 -17.26 -2.56
C GLN A 107 6.92 -17.18 -1.57
N ALA A 108 5.68 -17.18 -2.06
CA ALA A 108 4.46 -17.18 -1.25
C ALA A 108 4.16 -18.55 -0.59
N ALA A 109 4.62 -19.65 -1.20
CA ALA A 109 4.49 -21.00 -0.66
C ALA A 109 5.47 -21.31 0.49
N VAL A 110 6.48 -20.47 0.73
CA VAL A 110 7.39 -20.59 1.88
C VAL A 110 6.74 -19.91 3.10
N PRO A 111 6.55 -20.61 4.24
CA PRO A 111 6.01 -20.00 5.44
C PRO A 111 6.87 -18.81 5.88
N LYS A 112 6.30 -17.61 5.93
CA LYS A 112 6.96 -16.44 6.51
C LYS A 112 7.24 -16.74 7.99
N GLN A 113 8.52 -16.98 8.34
CA GLN A 113 8.94 -17.09 9.73
C GLN A 113 8.47 -15.85 10.50
N GLU A 114 7.72 -16.05 11.58
CA GLU A 114 7.36 -14.99 12.50
C GLU A 114 8.62 -14.25 12.97
N PRO A 115 8.65 -12.91 12.94
CA PRO A 115 9.75 -12.18 13.52
C PRO A 115 9.80 -12.49 15.02
N LYS A 116 10.91 -13.10 15.48
CA LYS A 116 11.17 -13.31 16.90
C LYS A 116 10.95 -11.99 17.66
N PRO A 117 10.20 -11.99 18.78
CA PRO A 117 9.93 -10.77 19.53
C PRO A 117 11.25 -10.12 19.94
N LYS A 118 11.46 -8.86 19.54
CA LYS A 118 12.59 -8.06 19.99
C LYS A 118 12.51 -7.91 21.50
N ALA A 119 13.58 -8.27 22.20
CA ALA A 119 13.70 -8.10 23.65
C ALA A 119 13.39 -6.65 24.03
N LYS A 120 12.52 -6.45 25.03
CA LYS A 120 12.19 -5.13 25.56
C LYS A 120 13.49 -4.43 26.03
N PRO A 121 13.72 -3.15 25.68
CA PRO A 121 14.84 -2.41 26.26
C PRO A 121 14.66 -2.28 27.78
N ALA A 122 15.75 -2.51 28.51
CA ALA A 122 15.79 -2.39 29.96
C ALA A 122 15.43 -0.96 30.41
N PRO A 123 14.74 -0.77 31.54
CA PRO A 123 14.36 0.55 32.02
C PRO A 123 15.61 1.39 32.35
N VAL A 124 15.66 2.60 31.77
CA VAL A 124 16.70 3.60 32.04
C VAL A 124 16.56 4.09 33.48
N ALA A 125 17.62 3.93 34.27
CA ALA A 125 17.70 4.44 35.64
C ALA A 125 17.54 5.98 35.65
N LYS A 126 16.59 6.48 36.44
CA LYS A 126 16.43 7.92 36.70
C LYS A 126 17.69 8.44 37.39
N LYS A 127 18.39 9.41 36.79
CA LYS A 127 19.41 10.19 37.48
C LYS A 127 18.71 11.12 38.49
N GLU A 128 19.04 10.93 39.76
CA GLU A 128 18.70 11.83 40.87
C GLU A 128 19.29 13.23 40.61
N ALA A 129 18.48 14.26 40.84
CA ALA A 129 18.90 15.65 40.71
C ALA A 129 19.66 16.11 41.97
N THR A 130 20.87 16.61 41.78
CA THR A 130 21.70 17.21 42.84
C THR A 130 21.09 18.54 43.31
N PRO A 131 21.01 18.84 44.63
CA PRO A 131 20.41 20.07 45.12
C PRO A 131 21.26 21.31 44.82
N LYS A 132 20.60 22.38 44.33
CA LYS A 132 21.17 23.72 44.13
C LYS A 132 21.59 24.35 45.47
N LYS A 133 22.83 24.84 45.55
CA LYS A 133 23.36 25.69 46.62
C LYS A 133 22.61 27.04 46.64
N SER A 134 22.12 27.45 47.80
CA SER A 134 21.47 28.74 48.05
C SER A 134 22.48 29.89 48.06
N GLU A 135 22.22 30.97 47.33
CA GLU A 135 22.94 32.24 47.42
C GLU A 135 22.47 33.09 48.62
N PRO A 136 23.32 33.92 49.25
CA PRO A 136 22.94 34.74 50.39
C PRO A 136 22.24 36.04 49.97
N LYS A 137 21.26 36.45 50.80
CA LYS A 137 20.42 37.64 50.62
C LYS A 137 21.16 38.93 51.08
N PRO A 138 21.07 40.08 50.39
CA PRO A 138 21.71 41.32 50.83
C PRO A 138 20.99 41.96 52.04
N GLN A 139 21.76 42.49 52.99
CA GLN A 139 21.26 43.31 54.10
C GLN A 139 20.99 44.77 53.66
N PRO A 140 20.00 45.46 54.24
CA PRO A 140 19.72 46.87 53.94
C PRO A 140 20.68 47.82 54.67
N PRO A 141 21.01 49.00 54.09
CA PRO A 141 21.82 50.00 54.75
C PRO A 141 21.03 50.81 55.80
N GLU A 142 21.72 51.12 56.90
CA GLU A 142 21.24 51.92 58.03
C GLU A 142 21.07 53.40 57.66
N SER A 143 20.06 54.01 58.27
CA SER A 143 19.72 55.43 58.17
C SER A 143 20.64 56.27 59.06
N GLU A 144 21.26 57.31 58.50
CA GLU A 144 21.76 58.43 59.28
C GLU A 144 20.96 59.70 58.97
N SER A 145 20.66 60.40 60.07
CA SER A 145 19.86 61.59 60.23
C SER A 145 20.71 62.87 60.26
N GLU A 146 20.02 64.00 60.20
CA GLU A 146 20.48 65.38 60.49
C GLU A 146 21.35 66.02 59.38
N SER A 147 21.19 67.29 59.01
CA SER A 147 20.39 68.42 59.51
C SER A 147 20.28 69.48 58.39
#